data_AF-A0A0U1DTY7-F1
#
_entry.id   AF-A0A0U1DTY7-F1
#
_cell.length_a   1.000
_cell.length_b   1.000
_cell.length_c   1.000
_cell.angle_alpha   90.00
_cell.angle_beta   90.00
_cell.angle_gamma   90.00
#
_symmetry.space_group_name_H-M   'P 1'
#
loop_
_entity.id
_entity.type
_entity.pdbx_description
1 polymer ?
#
loop_
_entity_poly.entity_id
_entity_poly.type
_entity_poly.pdbx_seq_one_letter_code
_entity_poly.pdbx_strand_id
1 'polypeptide(L)'
;MSGDLHDATLYYTVMGSSLDDEPDYAGAAAALEKAKGVLRSKVGAGTGVRFTPTLAFVRDTVPDAAHRMEELLARARAADADLARVREGAKHAGDEDPYRVSGAEDMDSLADGADTEDAGDRDRTDD
;
A
#
# COMPACT_ATOMS: atom_id res chain seq x y z
N MET A 1 23.90 8.34 11.97
CA MET A 1 24.97 9.10 12.64
C MET A 1 25.73 9.86 11.56
N SER A 2 26.09 11.12 11.78
CA SER A 2 27.06 11.79 10.91
C SER A 2 28.42 11.07 11.02
N GLY A 3 29.19 11.01 9.94
CA GLY A 3 30.45 10.26 9.87
C GLY A 3 31.56 10.74 10.82
N ASP A 4 31.34 11.86 11.51
CA ASP A 4 32.24 12.49 12.47
C ASP A 4 31.79 12.35 13.94
N LEU A 5 30.71 11.60 14.22
CA LEU A 5 30.15 11.36 15.56
C LEU A 5 29.76 12.63 16.33
N HIS A 6 29.60 13.77 15.66
CA HIS A 6 29.21 15.01 16.32
C HIS A 6 27.72 15.12 16.61
N ASP A 7 26.88 14.51 15.77
CA ASP A 7 25.43 14.55 15.91
C ASP A 7 24.82 13.14 15.97
N ALA A 8 23.95 12.94 16.95
CA ALA A 8 23.21 11.70 17.16
C ALA A 8 21.69 11.97 17.21
N THR A 9 20.96 11.28 16.34
CA THR A 9 19.50 11.27 16.33
C THR A 9 19.00 10.02 17.04
N LEU A 10 18.24 10.21 18.12
CA LEU A 10 17.61 9.17 18.91
C LEU A 10 16.15 9.03 18.50
N TYR A 11 15.80 7.85 18.00
CA TYR A 11 14.42 7.49 17.73
C TYR A 11 13.81 6.89 19.00
N TYR A 12 12.62 7.37 19.40
CA TYR A 12 11.97 6.92 20.61
C TYR A 12 10.48 6.61 20.37
N THR A 13 9.99 5.58 21.05
CA THR A 13 8.57 5.21 21.08
C THR A 13 8.02 5.55 22.45
N VAL A 14 6.81 6.14 22.49
CA VAL A 14 6.11 6.46 23.74
C VAL A 14 5.02 5.43 23.94
N MET A 15 4.99 4.81 25.11
CA MET A 15 3.95 3.86 25.51
C MET A 15 2.94 4.57 26.41
N GLY A 16 1.65 4.25 26.23
CA GLY A 16 0.59 4.65 27.15
C GLY A 16 0.72 3.97 28.52
N SER A 17 -0.06 4.42 29.49
CA SER A 17 -0.16 3.77 30.81
C SER A 17 -0.72 2.35 30.72
N SER A 18 -1.60 2.11 29.76
CA SER A 18 -2.09 0.81 29.34
C SER A 18 -2.09 0.72 27.81
N LEU A 19 -2.41 -0.46 27.27
CA LEU A 19 -2.46 -0.67 25.81
C LEU A 19 -3.58 0.15 25.14
N ASP A 20 -4.62 0.48 25.91
CA ASP A 20 -5.80 1.21 25.45
C ASP A 20 -5.68 2.74 25.65
N ASP A 21 -4.67 3.20 26.39
CA ASP A 21 -4.46 4.62 26.67
C ASP A 21 -3.57 5.27 25.62
N GLU A 22 -4.01 6.44 25.15
CA GLU A 22 -3.21 7.25 24.23
C GLU A 22 -1.91 7.72 24.92
N PRO A 23 -0.74 7.50 24.31
CA PRO A 23 0.53 7.96 24.89
C PRO A 23 0.65 9.49 24.95
N ASP A 24 1.20 10.02 26.05
CA ASP A 24 1.52 11.45 26.15
C ASP A 24 2.80 11.78 25.37
N TYR A 25 2.66 11.99 24.06
CA TYR A 25 3.77 12.34 23.17
C TYR A 25 4.40 13.69 23.51
N ALA A 26 3.59 14.68 23.89
CA ALA A 26 4.06 16.04 24.16
C ALA A 26 4.87 16.09 25.46
N GLY A 27 4.36 15.45 26.52
CA GLY A 27 5.06 15.30 27.79
C GLY A 27 6.35 14.51 27.64
N ALA A 28 6.34 13.41 26.87
CA ALA A 28 7.55 12.63 26.58
C ALA A 28 8.61 13.47 25.84
N ALA A 29 8.21 14.19 24.79
CA ALA A 29 9.12 15.07 24.05
C ALA A 29 9.72 16.16 24.97
N ALA A 30 8.89 16.82 25.77
CA ALA A 30 9.32 17.84 26.72
C ALA A 30 10.27 17.28 27.79
N ALA A 31 9.99 16.08 28.30
CA ALA A 31 10.83 15.40 29.28
C ALA A 31 12.20 15.04 28.70
N LEU A 32 12.26 14.54 27.46
CA LEU A 32 13.51 14.24 26.76
C LEU A 32 14.33 15.50 26.51
N GLU A 33 13.71 16.58 26.05
CA GLU A 33 14.38 17.87 25.85
C GLU A 33 14.93 18.43 27.17
N LYS A 34 14.15 18.38 28.26
CA LYS A 34 14.60 18.79 29.60
C LYS A 34 15.75 17.92 30.10
N ALA A 35 15.73 16.62 29.81
CA ALA A 35 16.76 15.67 30.22
C ALA A 35 17.98 15.62 29.29
N LYS A 36 17.98 16.35 28.16
CA LYS A 36 19.01 16.29 27.12
C LYS A 36 20.43 16.44 27.66
N GLY A 37 20.65 17.37 28.59
CA GLY A 37 21.95 17.57 29.24
C GLY A 37 22.43 16.35 30.04
N VAL A 38 21.55 15.81 30.88
CA VAL A 38 21.83 14.62 31.70
C VAL A 38 22.07 13.39 30.84
N LEU A 39 21.25 13.21 29.80
CA LEU A 39 21.40 12.11 28.83
C LEU A 39 22.75 12.21 28.13
N ARG A 40 23.15 13.41 27.67
CA ARG A 40 24.46 13.62 27.07
C ARG A 40 25.58 13.26 28.05
N SER A 41 25.54 13.72 29.30
CA SER A 41 26.54 13.33 30.30
C SER A 41 26.64 11.82 30.51
N LYS A 42 25.50 11.10 30.56
CA LYS A 42 25.48 9.64 30.67
C LYS A 42 26.07 8.95 29.45
N VAL A 43 25.75 9.42 28.25
CA VAL A 43 26.31 8.89 26.99
C VAL A 43 27.83 9.06 26.99
N GLY A 44 28.34 10.24 27.34
CA GLY A 44 29.78 10.49 27.43
C GLY A 44 30.47 9.57 28.44
N ALA A 45 29.89 9.42 29.63
CA ALA A 45 30.43 8.54 30.67
C ALA A 45 30.38 7.05 30.27
N GLY A 46 29.31 6.60 29.61
CA GLY A 46 29.12 5.20 29.23
C GLY A 46 29.90 4.75 28.00
N THR A 47 30.25 5.68 27.10
CA THR A 47 30.94 5.35 25.84
C THR A 47 32.41 5.75 25.82
N GLY A 48 32.87 6.60 26.75
CA GLY A 48 34.26 7.04 26.82
C GLY A 48 34.70 7.91 25.64
N VAL A 49 33.76 8.45 24.86
CA VAL A 49 34.06 9.27 23.68
C VAL A 49 34.67 10.61 24.08
N ARG A 50 35.66 11.06 23.30
CA ARG A 50 36.32 12.36 23.52
C ARG A 50 35.35 13.54 23.35
N PHE A 51 34.44 13.42 22.39
CA PHE A 51 33.37 14.38 22.15
C PHE A 51 32.04 13.66 22.23
N THR A 52 31.23 14.03 23.21
CA THR A 52 29.87 13.51 23.29
C THR A 52 29.00 14.21 22.25
N PRO A 53 28.28 13.46 21.38
CA PRO A 53 27.46 14.06 20.34
C PRO A 53 26.35 14.95 20.91
N THR A 54 25.91 15.90 20.09
CA THR A 54 24.63 16.57 20.29
C THR A 54 23.52 15.56 20.08
N LEU A 55 22.51 15.59 20.96
CA LEU A 55 21.37 14.67 20.89
C LEU A 55 20.17 15.39 20.29
N ALA A 56 19.59 14.81 19.23
CA ALA A 56 18.29 15.16 18.69
C ALA A 56 17.31 14.02 18.94
N PHE A 57 16.05 14.32 19.26
CA PHE A 57 15.03 13.32 19.52
C PHE A 57 13.98 13.33 18.41
N VAL A 58 13.67 12.15 17.88
CA VAL A 58 12.64 11.96 16.86
C VAL A 58 11.71 10.84 17.32
N ARG A 59 10.41 11.09 17.31
CA ARG A 59 9.44 10.03 17.63
C ARG A 59 9.45 8.98 16.52
N ASP A 60 9.48 7.72 16.90
CA ASP A 60 9.27 6.61 15.97
C ASP A 60 7.78 6.51 15.63
N THR A 61 7.45 6.68 14.34
CA THR A 61 6.09 6.60 13.81
C THR A 61 5.83 5.29 13.06
N VAL A 62 6.80 4.37 13.03
CA VAL A 62 6.63 3.06 12.38
C VAL A 62 5.52 2.24 13.04
N PRO A 63 5.40 2.18 14.38
CA PRO A 63 4.29 1.48 15.04
C PRO A 63 2.91 2.02 14.64
N ASP A 64 2.73 3.35 14.65
CA ASP A 64 1.48 3.99 14.21
C ASP A 64 1.12 3.64 12.76
N ALA A 65 2.13 3.65 11.87
CA ALA A 65 1.93 3.31 10.47
C ALA A 65 1.52 1.85 10.30
N ALA A 66 2.14 0.92 11.05
CA ALA A 66 1.80 -0.49 11.04
C ALA A 66 0.35 -0.72 11.48
N HIS A 67 -0.07 -0.13 12.60
CA HIS A 67 -1.46 -0.24 13.07
C HIS A 67 -2.48 0.29 12.06
N ARG A 68 -2.22 1.44 11.43
CA ARG A 68 -3.11 1.95 10.37
C ARG A 68 -3.19 1.01 9.18
N MET A 69 -2.09 0.37 8.79
CA MET A 69 -2.09 -0.61 7.71
C MET A 69 -2.86 -1.88 8.08
N GLU A 70 -2.73 -2.36 9.31
CA GLU A 70 -3.49 -3.51 9.83
C GLU A 70 -4.99 -3.23 9.82
N GLU A 71 -5.40 -2.05 10.26
CA GLU A 71 -6.81 -1.62 10.26
C GLU A 71 -7.39 -1.58 8.83
N LEU A 72 -6.63 -1.04 7.87
CA LEU A 72 -7.01 -1.02 6.46
C LEU A 72 -7.15 -2.44 5.89
N LEU A 73 -6.20 -3.32 6.20
CA LEU A 73 -6.22 -4.70 5.73
C LEU A 73 -7.39 -5.48 6.34
N ALA A 74 -7.71 -5.24 7.62
CA ALA A 74 -8.87 -5.81 8.29
C ALA A 74 -10.18 -5.36 7.62
N ARG A 75 -10.31 -4.07 7.31
CA ARG A 75 -11.49 -3.54 6.59
C ARG A 75 -11.64 -4.13 5.19
N ALA A 76 -10.55 -4.25 4.43
CA ALA A 76 -10.58 -4.86 3.10
C ALA A 76 -11.02 -6.33 3.16
N ARG A 77 -10.46 -7.11 4.09
CA ARG A 77 -10.85 -8.52 4.30
C ARG A 77 -12.33 -8.67 4.65
N ALA A 78 -12.87 -7.78 5.49
CA ALA A 78 -14.29 -7.79 5.84
C ALA A 78 -15.17 -7.53 4.61
N ALA A 79 -14.82 -6.53 3.79
CA ALA A 79 -15.53 -6.23 2.55
C ALA A 79 -15.48 -7.38 1.54
N ASP A 80 -14.32 -8.02 1.38
CA ASP A 80 -14.16 -9.20 0.50
C ASP A 80 -15.01 -10.38 0.98
N ALA A 81 -15.06 -10.63 2.29
CA ALA A 81 -15.88 -11.68 2.88
C ALA A 81 -17.39 -11.41 2.68
N ASP A 82 -17.82 -10.15 2.81
CA ASP A 82 -19.21 -9.77 2.55
C ASP A 82 -19.56 -9.90 1.06
N LEU A 83 -18.66 -9.50 0.16
CA LEU A 83 -18.85 -9.68 -1.28
C LEU A 83 -18.92 -11.16 -1.67
N ALA A 84 -18.07 -12.00 -1.09
CA ALA A 84 -18.11 -13.44 -1.30
C ALA A 84 -19.47 -14.03 -0.91
N ARG A 85 -20.01 -13.62 0.25
CA ARG A 85 -21.34 -14.03 0.73
C ARG A 85 -22.45 -13.59 -0.22
N VAL A 86 -22.39 -12.36 -0.76
CA VAL A 86 -23.37 -11.88 -1.73
C VAL A 86 -23.28 -12.66 -3.05
N ARG A 87 -22.08 -13.05 -3.48
CA ARG A 87 -21.84 -13.79 -4.73
C ARG A 87 -22.37 -15.22 -4.70
N GLU A 88 -22.37 -15.90 -3.55
CA GLU A 88 -22.87 -17.28 -3.42
C GLU A 88 -24.31 -17.45 -3.94
N GLY A 89 -25.14 -16.41 -3.85
CA GLY A 89 -26.52 -16.42 -4.36
C GLY A 89 -26.75 -15.59 -5.63
N ALA A 90 -25.72 -14.95 -6.18
CA ALA A 90 -25.89 -14.02 -7.30
C ALA A 90 -25.91 -14.75 -8.64
N LYS A 91 -26.96 -14.52 -9.44
CA LYS A 91 -26.99 -14.94 -10.85
C LYS A 91 -26.24 -13.90 -11.70
N HIS A 92 -25.34 -14.35 -12.58
CA HIS A 92 -24.67 -13.44 -13.51
C HIS A 92 -25.71 -12.69 -14.37
N ALA A 93 -25.47 -11.39 -14.58
CA ALA A 93 -26.28 -10.59 -15.47
C ALA A 93 -25.86 -10.89 -16.91
N GLY A 94 -26.60 -11.77 -17.57
CA GLY A 94 -26.38 -12.18 -18.96
C GLY A 94 -27.05 -13.53 -19.23
N ASP A 95 -27.57 -13.70 -20.43
CA ASP A 95 -28.03 -14.99 -20.92
C ASP A 95 -26.83 -15.84 -21.39
N GLU A 96 -26.98 -17.16 -21.39
CA GLU A 96 -25.91 -18.13 -21.70
C GLU A 96 -25.36 -17.96 -23.13
N ASP A 97 -26.18 -17.47 -24.05
CA ASP A 97 -25.76 -17.06 -25.39
C ASP A 97 -26.16 -15.59 -25.65
N PRO A 98 -25.24 -14.63 -25.44
CA PRO A 98 -25.53 -13.20 -25.62
C PRO A 98 -25.52 -12.74 -27.09
N TYR A 99 -25.23 -13.62 -28.06
CA TYR A 99 -25.18 -13.26 -29.47
C TYR A 99 -26.47 -13.61 -30.20
N ARG A 100 -27.00 -12.67 -31.00
CA ARG A 100 -28.07 -12.99 -31.96
C ARG A 100 -27.47 -13.69 -33.17
N VAL A 101 -27.93 -14.91 -33.45
CA VAL A 101 -27.69 -15.59 -34.74
C VAL A 101 -28.62 -14.96 -35.79
N SER A 102 -28.18 -13.88 -36.43
CA SER A 102 -28.83 -13.38 -37.64
C SER A 102 -28.40 -14.24 -38.82
N GLY A 103 -29.19 -15.25 -39.19
CA GLY A 103 -28.97 -16.00 -40.44
C GLY A 103 -29.51 -17.43 -40.55
N ALA A 104 -30.32 -17.93 -39.62
CA ALA A 104 -30.88 -19.29 -39.71
C ALA A 104 -32.32 -19.35 -40.26
N GLU A 105 -32.73 -18.36 -41.06
CA GLU A 105 -33.93 -18.43 -41.88
C GLU A 105 -33.53 -18.00 -43.31
N ASP A 106 -33.80 -18.88 -44.28
CA ASP A 106 -33.70 -18.69 -45.74
C ASP A 106 -32.33 -18.86 -46.42
N MET A 107 -31.85 -20.11 -46.52
CA MET A 107 -31.06 -20.55 -47.69
C MET A 107 -31.43 -21.97 -48.12
N ASP A 108 -32.70 -22.16 -48.50
CA ASP A 108 -33.10 -23.18 -49.47
C ASP A 108 -33.60 -22.47 -50.73
N SER A 109 -32.67 -21.98 -51.57
CA SER A 109 -32.90 -21.80 -53.00
C SER A 109 -31.69 -21.19 -53.70
N LEU A 110 -31.18 -21.95 -54.68
CA LEU A 110 -30.56 -21.53 -55.94
C LEU A 110 -29.04 -21.37 -55.98
N ALA A 111 -28.51 -22.19 -56.89
CA ALA A 111 -27.16 -22.24 -57.39
C ALA A 111 -26.82 -21.07 -58.33
N ASP A 112 -25.53 -21.01 -58.66
CA ASP A 112 -24.90 -20.54 -59.90
C ASP A 112 -24.37 -19.10 -59.93
N GLY A 113 -23.13 -18.94 -60.42
CA GLY A 113 -22.59 -17.64 -60.84
C GLY A 113 -21.19 -17.24 -60.35
N ALA A 114 -20.16 -17.83 -60.96
CA ALA A 114 -18.85 -17.31 -61.36
C ALA A 114 -18.21 -16.03 -60.75
N ASP A 115 -16.91 -16.17 -60.47
CA ASP A 115 -15.76 -15.26 -60.69
C ASP A 115 -15.93 -13.74 -60.54
N THR A 116 -15.12 -13.12 -59.67
CA THR A 116 -13.92 -12.36 -60.11
C THR A 116 -13.15 -11.76 -58.91
N GLU A 117 -11.84 -11.72 -59.10
CA GLU A 117 -10.78 -11.23 -58.25
C GLU A 117 -10.87 -9.71 -58.01
N ASP A 118 -10.63 -9.24 -56.78
CA ASP A 118 -9.85 -8.01 -56.51
C ASP A 118 -9.59 -7.85 -55.00
N ALA A 119 -8.38 -8.16 -54.56
CA ALA A 119 -7.85 -7.63 -53.31
C ALA A 119 -6.42 -7.18 -53.56
N GLY A 120 -6.32 -5.97 -54.12
CA GLY A 120 -5.09 -5.21 -54.28
C GLY A 120 -4.25 -5.14 -53.00
N ASP A 121 -3.03 -5.62 -53.15
CA ASP A 121 -1.77 -5.02 -52.70
C ASP A 121 -1.87 -3.67 -51.96
N ARG A 122 -1.36 -3.63 -50.71
CA ARG A 122 -0.39 -2.62 -50.24
C ARG A 122 0.09 -2.89 -48.81
N ASP A 123 1.28 -3.48 -48.77
CA ASP A 123 2.45 -3.02 -48.01
C ASP A 123 2.25 -1.99 -46.88
N ARG A 124 2.58 -2.38 -45.65
CA ARG A 124 3.33 -1.52 -44.70
C ARG A 124 4.21 -2.38 -43.80
N THR A 125 5.51 -2.29 -44.07
CA THR A 125 6.60 -2.48 -43.13
C THR A 125 6.53 -1.51 -41.95
N ASP A 126 7.24 -1.92 -40.90
CA ASP A 126 8.04 -1.12 -39.95
C ASP A 126 7.62 -1.11 -38.47
N ASP A 127 8.65 -1.49 -37.69
CA ASP A 127 8.97 -1.36 -36.26
C ASP A 127 8.35 -2.35 -35.25
#